data_AF-S4RMR2-F1
#
_entry.id   AF-S4RMR2-F1
#
_cell.length_a   1.000
_cell.length_b   1.000
_cell.length_c   1.000
_cell.angle_alpha   90.00
_cell.angle_beta   90.00
_cell.angle_gamma   90.00
#
_symmetry.space_group_name_H-M   'P 1'
#
loop_
_entity.id
_entity.type
_entity.pdbx_description
1 polymer ?
#
loop_
_entity_poly.entity_id
_entity_poly.type
_entity_poly.pdbx_seq_one_letter_code
_entity_poly.pdbx_strand_id
1 'polypeptide(L)'
;RETREMAQRVIPTNPAGSIDVRAGGSQVIIAILKSGDWAGLQLVVAHPYLLELGTTLGQAQRLLEDHSAMQVKLKEREGEVWHHLEDVNVEAGSEGGTTETSDALGQSLRLAWEQLSTLMHSRQALLRQAVDFFQTAAEENKFSDNIEQAKQLLEKCQRSEDVGELKDYLAQHEQ
;
A
#
# COMPACT_ATOMS: atom_id res chain seq x y z
N ARG A 1 33.01 -11.01 -6.12
CA ARG A 1 33.58 -10.40 -4.89
C ARG A 1 33.60 -8.87 -4.97
N GLU A 2 33.49 -8.29 -6.17
CA GLU A 2 33.46 -6.82 -6.39
C GLU A 2 32.06 -6.20 -6.39
N THR A 3 30.98 -6.99 -6.47
CA THR A 3 29.60 -6.48 -6.43
C THR A 3 29.05 -6.21 -5.03
N ARG A 4 29.88 -6.32 -3.99
CA ARG A 4 29.47 -6.16 -2.58
C ARG A 4 30.12 -4.97 -1.86
N GLU A 5 31.11 -4.32 -2.48
CA GLU A 5 31.81 -3.17 -1.88
C GLU A 5 31.18 -1.80 -2.20
N MET A 6 30.20 -1.75 -3.11
CA MET A 6 29.52 -0.48 -3.47
C MET A 6 28.39 -0.09 -2.50
N ALA A 7 28.01 -0.96 -1.56
CA ALA A 7 26.90 -0.73 -0.64
C ALA A 7 27.24 0.10 0.61
N GLN A 8 28.47 0.62 0.76
CA GLN A 8 28.87 1.28 2.01
C GLN A 8 29.81 2.47 1.86
N ARG A 9 29.69 3.24 0.77
CA ARG A 9 30.00 4.68 0.87
C ARG A 9 28.78 5.36 1.47
N VAL A 10 28.77 5.48 2.80
CA VAL A 10 27.89 6.46 3.47
C VAL A 10 28.47 7.82 3.12
N ILE A 11 28.07 8.34 1.96
CA ILE A 11 28.38 9.72 1.59
C ILE A 11 27.53 10.59 2.52
N PRO A 12 28.08 11.62 3.18
CA PRO A 12 27.30 12.50 4.04
C PRO A 12 26.15 13.08 3.24
N THR A 13 24.94 12.65 3.57
CA THR A 13 23.73 12.98 2.86
C THR A 13 22.94 13.93 3.75
N ASN A 14 22.94 15.21 3.43
CA ASN A 14 22.11 16.17 4.13
C ASN A 14 20.70 16.13 3.52
N PRO A 15 19.64 16.07 4.33
CA PRO A 15 18.28 16.21 3.82
C PRO A 15 18.12 17.61 3.25
N ALA A 16 17.89 17.69 1.95
CA ALA A 16 17.68 18.93 1.22
C ALA A 16 16.23 19.44 1.36
N GLY A 17 15.32 18.57 1.77
CA GLY A 17 13.91 18.87 2.01
C GLY A 17 13.13 17.62 2.41
N SER A 18 11.86 17.80 2.75
CA SER A 18 10.96 16.67 3.04
C SER A 18 9.53 16.97 2.57
N ILE A 19 8.87 15.95 2.05
CA ILE A 19 7.48 16.00 1.60
C ILE A 19 6.63 15.15 2.53
N ASP A 20 5.63 15.75 3.15
CA ASP A 20 4.62 15.07 3.98
C ASP A 20 3.30 14.97 3.21
N VAL A 21 2.85 13.74 2.97
CA VAL A 21 1.60 13.46 2.25
C VAL A 21 0.67 12.66 3.15
N ARG A 22 -0.55 13.17 3.36
CA ARG A 22 -1.60 12.52 4.16
C ARG A 22 -2.94 12.44 3.44
N ALA A 23 -3.57 11.27 3.48
CA ALA A 23 -4.95 11.07 3.07
C ALA A 23 -5.62 9.98 3.92
N GLY A 24 -6.82 10.25 4.42
CA GLY A 24 -7.50 9.33 5.34
C GLY A 24 -6.63 9.01 6.55
N GLY A 25 -6.53 7.73 6.91
CA GLY A 25 -5.59 7.22 7.91
C GLY A 25 -4.16 6.98 7.42
N SER A 26 -3.84 7.25 6.16
CA SER A 26 -2.51 6.99 5.58
C SER A 26 -1.63 8.25 5.50
N GLN A 27 -0.34 8.09 5.79
CA GLN A 27 0.69 9.12 5.71
C GLN A 27 2.01 8.55 5.20
N VAL A 28 2.69 9.29 4.32
CA VAL A 28 4.09 9.07 3.97
C VAL A 28 4.88 10.35 4.13
N ILE A 29 6.08 10.25 4.72
CA ILE A 29 7.06 11.34 4.75
C ILE A 29 8.28 10.89 3.97
N ILE A 30 8.65 11.68 2.96
CA ILE A 30 9.76 11.39 2.06
C ILE A 30 10.80 12.48 2.21
N ALA A 31 12.02 12.12 2.57
CA ALA A 31 13.16 13.03 2.56
C ALA A 31 13.82 13.03 1.17
N ILE A 32 14.20 14.22 0.71
CA ILE A 32 15.00 14.41 -0.49
C ILE A 32 16.46 14.47 -0.04
N LEU A 33 17.26 13.61 -0.63
CA LEU A 33 18.65 13.39 -0.29
C LEU A 33 19.53 13.89 -1.44
N LYS A 34 20.58 14.66 -1.13
CA LYS A 34 21.58 15.06 -2.12
C LYS A 34 22.99 14.80 -1.61
N SER A 35 23.86 14.37 -2.53
CA SER A 35 25.28 14.21 -2.30
C SER A 35 26.05 14.31 -3.62
N GLY A 36 26.76 15.41 -3.83
CA GLY A 36 27.47 15.66 -5.10
C GLY A 36 26.50 15.66 -6.28
N ASP A 37 26.77 14.79 -7.26
CA ASP A 37 25.98 14.64 -8.50
C ASP A 37 24.84 13.61 -8.37
N TRP A 38 24.54 13.19 -7.14
CA TRP A 38 23.49 12.22 -6.85
C TRP A 38 22.37 12.83 -6.01
N ALA A 39 21.14 12.58 -6.43
CA ALA A 39 19.93 12.87 -5.68
C ALA A 39 19.11 11.60 -5.50
N GLY A 40 18.44 11.49 -4.36
CA GLY A 40 17.62 10.34 -4.01
C GLY A 40 16.46 10.69 -3.11
N LEU A 41 15.61 9.69 -2.89
CA LEU A 41 14.46 9.78 -2.01
C LEU A 41 14.57 8.71 -0.93
N GLN A 42 14.26 9.10 0.30
CA GLN A 42 14.18 8.17 1.41
C GLN A 42 12.79 8.26 2.05
N LEU A 43 12.10 7.13 2.12
CA LEU A 43 10.86 7.01 2.87
C LEU A 43 11.20 7.00 4.37
N VAL A 44 10.90 8.10 5.05
CA VAL A 44 11.18 8.31 6.48
C VAL A 44 10.05 7.77 7.34
N VAL A 45 8.81 8.01 6.92
CA VAL A 45 7.61 7.52 7.59
C VAL A 45 6.70 6.87 6.58
N ALA A 46 6.14 5.72 6.96
CA ALA A 46 5.01 5.10 6.29
C ALA A 46 4.02 4.66 7.36
N HIS A 47 2.86 5.29 7.38
CA HIS A 47 1.76 4.96 8.26
C HIS A 47 0.50 4.70 7.44
N PRO A 48 -0.26 3.64 7.71
CA PRO A 48 0.16 2.43 8.43
C PRO A 48 1.41 1.79 7.80
N TYR A 49 2.08 0.89 8.53
CA TYR A 49 3.33 0.29 8.05
C TYR A 49 3.13 -0.40 6.69
N LEU A 50 4.17 -0.42 5.84
CA LEU A 50 4.05 -0.90 4.45
C LEU A 50 3.53 -2.34 4.28
N LEU A 51 3.65 -3.17 5.32
CA LEU A 51 3.18 -4.56 5.33
C LEU A 51 1.97 -4.78 6.25
N GLU A 52 1.39 -3.71 6.79
CA GLU A 52 0.13 -3.78 7.53
C GLU A 52 -1.03 -3.93 6.55
N LEU A 53 -1.79 -5.02 6.71
CA LEU A 53 -2.90 -5.43 5.84
C LEU A 53 -4.25 -5.44 6.55
N GLY A 54 -4.27 -5.19 7.86
CA GLY A 54 -5.45 -5.36 8.71
C GLY A 54 -5.72 -6.84 9.04
N THR A 55 -6.62 -7.07 10.00
CA THR A 55 -7.00 -8.42 10.48
C THR A 55 -8.45 -8.77 10.15
N THR A 56 -9.17 -7.90 9.45
CA THR A 56 -10.57 -8.08 9.04
C THR A 56 -10.80 -7.50 7.66
N LEU A 57 -11.85 -7.95 6.97
CA LEU A 57 -12.25 -7.41 5.66
C LEU A 57 -12.40 -5.88 5.69
N GLY A 58 -13.13 -5.35 6.68
CA GLY A 58 -13.37 -3.91 6.79
C GLY A 58 -12.09 -3.11 7.03
N GLN A 59 -11.14 -3.64 7.81
CA GLN A 59 -9.85 -3.00 7.99
C GLN A 59 -9.01 -3.01 6.71
N ALA A 60 -8.94 -4.15 6.00
CA ALA A 60 -8.21 -4.26 4.74
C ALA A 60 -8.77 -3.32 3.66
N GLN A 61 -10.10 -3.19 3.57
CA GLN A 61 -10.77 -2.26 2.66
C GLN A 61 -10.43 -0.81 2.98
N ARG A 62 -10.52 -0.42 4.27
CA ARG A 62 -10.17 0.93 4.70
C ARG A 62 -8.71 1.26 4.42
N LEU A 63 -7.80 0.31 4.67
CA LEU A 63 -6.38 0.47 4.36
C LEU A 63 -6.15 0.67 2.85
N LEU A 64 -6.85 -0.09 2.00
CA LEU A 64 -6.79 0.05 0.55
C LEU A 64 -7.31 1.41 0.07
N GLU A 65 -8.44 1.86 0.59
CA GLU A 65 -9.05 3.16 0.28
C GLU A 65 -8.13 4.32 0.68
N ASP A 66 -7.67 4.34 1.94
CA ASP A 66 -6.80 5.37 2.47
C ASP A 66 -5.46 5.41 1.71
N HIS A 67 -4.86 4.25 1.41
CA HIS A 67 -3.62 4.16 0.63
C HIS A 67 -3.81 4.66 -0.80
N SER A 68 -4.92 4.29 -1.46
CA SER A 68 -5.21 4.74 -2.82
C SER A 68 -5.40 6.26 -2.89
N ALA A 69 -6.09 6.85 -1.92
CA ALA A 69 -6.24 8.30 -1.81
C ALA A 69 -4.89 8.99 -1.53
N MET A 70 -4.03 8.39 -0.70
CA MET A 70 -2.69 8.92 -0.40
C MET A 70 -1.79 8.89 -1.65
N GLN A 71 -1.85 7.82 -2.46
CA GLN A 71 -1.10 7.73 -3.70
C GLN A 71 -1.46 8.83 -4.72
N VAL A 72 -2.76 9.16 -4.84
CA VAL A 72 -3.20 10.26 -5.71
C VAL A 72 -2.56 11.58 -5.26
N LYS A 73 -2.64 11.89 -3.96
CA LYS A 73 -2.02 13.11 -3.42
C LYS A 73 -0.49 13.09 -3.55
N LEU A 74 0.14 11.94 -3.39
CA LEU A 74 1.59 11.83 -3.56
C LEU A 74 1.98 12.17 -5.00
N LYS A 75 1.20 11.72 -5.99
CA LYS A 75 1.42 12.04 -7.40
C LYS A 75 1.24 13.53 -7.69
N GLU A 76 0.28 14.19 -7.04
CA GLU A 76 0.10 15.65 -7.16
C GLU A 76 1.31 16.43 -6.63
N ARG A 77 2.03 15.89 -5.63
CA ARG A 77 3.25 16.48 -5.06
C ARG A 77 4.53 16.19 -5.86
N GLU A 78 4.45 15.43 -6.95
CA GLU A 78 5.61 15.12 -7.79
C GLU A 78 6.30 16.41 -8.29
N GLY A 79 5.54 17.43 -8.65
CA GLY A 79 6.09 18.73 -9.07
C GLY A 79 6.96 19.39 -7.98
N GLU A 80 6.60 19.23 -6.70
CA GLU A 80 7.38 19.78 -5.58
C GLU A 80 8.70 19.05 -5.39
N VAL A 81 8.73 17.73 -5.65
CA VAL A 81 9.98 16.95 -5.65
C VAL A 81 10.96 17.52 -6.67
N TRP A 82 10.47 17.81 -7.89
CA TRP A 82 11.28 18.38 -8.96
C TRP A 82 11.73 19.81 -8.66
N HIS A 83 10.84 20.65 -8.12
CA HIS A 83 11.17 22.02 -7.74
C HIS A 83 12.26 22.06 -6.66
N HIS A 84 12.20 21.18 -5.66
CA HIS A 84 13.24 21.08 -4.64
C HIS A 84 14.61 20.68 -5.23
N LEU A 85 14.64 19.86 -6.29
CA LEU A 85 15.89 19.56 -6.99
C LEU A 85 16.45 20.81 -7.69
N GLU A 86 15.59 21.58 -8.34
CA GLU A 86 15.97 22.82 -9.03
C GLU A 86 16.52 23.87 -8.05
N ASP A 87 15.82 24.13 -6.94
CA ASP A 87 16.27 25.07 -5.90
C ASP A 87 17.67 24.70 -5.37
N VAL A 88 17.84 23.42 -5.05
CA VAL A 88 19.10 22.88 -4.52
C VAL A 88 20.22 22.87 -5.58
N ASN A 89 19.87 22.88 -6.87
CA ASN A 89 20.84 23.02 -7.96
C ASN A 89 21.24 24.47 -8.19
N VAL A 90 20.30 25.42 -8.08
CA VAL A 90 20.57 26.86 -8.16
C VAL A 90 21.52 27.30 -7.05
N GLU A 91 21.30 26.85 -5.82
CA GLU A 91 22.19 27.14 -4.69
C GLU A 91 23.62 26.60 -4.95
N ALA A 92 23.75 25.36 -5.45
CA ALA A 92 25.04 24.75 -5.77
C ALA A 92 25.74 25.37 -7.01
N GLY A 93 24.96 25.84 -7.99
CA GLY A 93 25.48 26.52 -9.18
C GLY A 93 26.18 27.84 -8.88
N SER A 94 25.83 28.49 -7.76
CA SER A 94 26.57 29.65 -7.26
C SER A 94 28.01 29.32 -6.80
N GLU A 95 28.31 28.04 -6.55
CA GLU A 95 29.62 27.53 -6.12
C GLU A 95 30.41 26.81 -7.24
N GLY A 96 29.90 26.74 -8.48
CA GLY A 96 30.65 26.26 -9.66
C GLY A 96 30.19 24.93 -10.30
N GLY A 97 28.91 24.55 -10.14
CA GLY A 97 28.35 23.34 -10.78
C GLY A 97 28.32 23.40 -12.32
N THR A 98 28.56 22.27 -12.99
CA THR A 98 28.48 22.14 -14.46
C THR A 98 27.12 21.63 -14.91
N THR A 99 26.73 21.87 -16.16
CA THR A 99 25.47 21.35 -16.75
C THR A 99 25.37 19.82 -16.68
N GLU A 100 26.48 19.09 -16.81
CA GLU A 100 26.51 17.63 -16.72
C GLU A 100 26.12 17.10 -15.32
N THR A 101 26.49 17.82 -14.25
CA THR A 101 26.10 17.46 -12.87
C THR A 101 24.61 17.66 -12.61
N SER A 102 24.00 18.65 -13.27
CA SER A 102 22.55 18.90 -13.20
C SER A 102 21.74 17.76 -13.86
N ASP A 103 22.22 17.26 -15.00
CA ASP A 103 21.56 16.15 -15.71
C ASP A 103 21.66 14.83 -14.94
N ALA A 104 22.82 14.53 -14.34
CA ALA A 104 23.02 13.33 -13.52
C ALA A 104 22.13 13.33 -12.26
N LEU A 105 21.98 14.49 -11.62
CA LEU A 105 21.07 14.70 -10.49
C LEU A 105 19.60 14.45 -10.88
N GLY A 106 19.15 15.00 -12.00
CA GLY A 106 17.79 14.78 -12.52
C GLY A 106 17.52 13.31 -12.82
N GLN A 107 18.48 12.61 -13.45
CA GLN A 107 18.35 11.19 -13.75
C GLN A 107 18.28 10.32 -12.48
N SER A 108 19.16 10.57 -11.50
CA SER A 108 19.18 9.80 -10.25
C SER A 108 17.89 10.01 -9.43
N LEU A 109 17.39 11.24 -9.36
CA LEU A 109 16.12 11.52 -8.69
C LEU A 109 14.93 10.86 -9.40
N ARG A 110 14.92 10.85 -10.74
CA ARG A 110 13.90 10.15 -11.53
C ARG A 110 13.84 8.66 -11.21
N LEU A 111 15.00 8.02 -11.17
CA LEU A 111 15.09 6.59 -10.81
C LEU A 111 14.58 6.36 -9.38
N ALA A 112 14.95 7.23 -8.42
CA ALA A 112 14.46 7.13 -7.04
C ALA A 112 12.93 7.30 -6.95
N TRP A 113 12.36 8.21 -7.74
CA TRP A 113 10.91 8.42 -7.80
C TRP A 113 10.17 7.24 -8.46
N GLU A 114 10.73 6.66 -9.53
CA GLU A 114 10.18 5.45 -10.16
C GLU A 114 10.20 4.25 -9.20
N GLN A 115 11.25 4.11 -8.39
CA GLN A 115 11.35 3.09 -7.33
C GLN A 115 10.32 3.31 -6.23
N LEU A 116 10.17 4.53 -5.72
CA LEU A 116 9.16 4.88 -4.73
C LEU A 116 7.74 4.62 -5.28
N SER A 117 7.48 5.04 -6.50
CA SER A 117 6.21 4.79 -7.19
C SER A 117 5.93 3.31 -7.28
N THR A 118 6.91 2.50 -7.69
CA THR A 118 6.79 1.03 -7.75
C THR A 118 6.44 0.46 -6.37
N LEU A 119 7.13 0.87 -5.31
CA LEU A 119 6.85 0.44 -3.93
C LEU A 119 5.41 0.76 -3.52
N MET A 120 4.92 1.97 -3.81
CA MET A 120 3.56 2.36 -3.49
C MET A 120 2.52 1.51 -4.25
N HIS A 121 2.75 1.23 -5.54
CA HIS A 121 1.87 0.36 -6.32
C HIS A 121 1.90 -1.09 -5.82
N SER A 122 3.06 -1.62 -5.45
CA SER A 122 3.19 -2.96 -4.86
C SER A 122 2.37 -3.09 -3.57
N ARG A 123 2.41 -2.08 -2.69
CA ARG A 123 1.57 -2.06 -1.49
C ARG A 123 0.08 -2.05 -1.83
N GLN A 124 -0.34 -1.25 -2.80
CA GLN A 124 -1.75 -1.22 -3.23
C GLN A 124 -2.20 -2.59 -3.76
N ALA A 125 -1.37 -3.26 -4.57
CA ALA A 125 -1.66 -4.60 -5.07
C ALA A 125 -1.77 -5.62 -3.93
N LEU A 126 -0.89 -5.56 -2.92
CA LEU A 126 -0.94 -6.42 -1.75
C LEU A 126 -2.22 -6.19 -0.92
N LEU A 127 -2.65 -4.94 -0.75
CA LEU A 127 -3.90 -4.61 -0.07
C LEU A 127 -5.13 -5.13 -0.83
N ARG A 128 -5.14 -5.06 -2.17
CA ARG A 128 -6.20 -5.68 -2.98
C ARG A 128 -6.27 -7.20 -2.75
N GLN A 129 -5.12 -7.88 -2.78
CA GLN A 129 -5.06 -9.32 -2.50
C GLN A 129 -5.57 -9.66 -1.09
N ALA A 130 -5.26 -8.82 -0.09
CA ALA A 130 -5.78 -9.02 1.27
C ALA A 130 -7.31 -8.86 1.33
N VAL A 131 -7.86 -7.86 0.65
CA VAL A 131 -9.32 -7.68 0.53
C VAL A 131 -9.96 -8.90 -0.13
N ASP A 132 -9.43 -9.33 -1.28
CA ASP A 132 -9.94 -10.50 -2.01
C ASP A 132 -9.91 -11.75 -1.12
N PHE A 133 -8.80 -12.00 -0.42
CA PHE A 133 -8.67 -13.11 0.53
C PHE A 133 -9.76 -13.09 1.61
N PHE A 134 -9.97 -11.95 2.27
CA PHE A 134 -10.98 -11.85 3.33
C PHE A 134 -12.42 -11.98 2.78
N GLN A 135 -12.68 -11.51 1.56
CA GLN A 135 -13.98 -11.70 0.90
C GLN A 135 -14.24 -13.18 0.63
N THR A 136 -13.28 -13.87 0.02
CA THR A 136 -13.40 -15.32 -0.25
C THR A 136 -13.57 -16.11 1.04
N ALA A 137 -12.79 -15.82 2.07
CA ALA A 137 -12.92 -16.51 3.36
C ALA A 137 -14.31 -16.29 4.00
N ALA A 138 -14.88 -15.09 3.86
CA ALA A 138 -16.23 -14.80 4.36
C ALA A 138 -17.32 -15.55 3.57
N GLU A 139 -17.15 -15.71 2.26
CA GLU A 139 -18.04 -16.50 1.40
C GLU A 139 -17.97 -17.99 1.74
N GLU A 140 -16.78 -18.55 1.92
CA GLU A 140 -16.58 -19.93 2.33
C GLU A 140 -17.19 -20.21 3.73
N ASN A 141 -17.04 -19.27 4.67
CA ASN A 141 -17.64 -19.43 5.99
C ASN A 141 -19.18 -19.47 5.92
N LYS A 142 -19.79 -18.59 5.11
CA LYS A 142 -21.24 -18.63 4.87
C LYS A 142 -21.68 -19.94 4.23
N PHE A 143 -20.89 -20.47 3.29
CA PHE A 143 -21.19 -21.74 2.66
C PHE A 143 -21.14 -22.90 3.66
N SER A 144 -20.14 -22.91 4.54
CA SER A 144 -20.03 -23.89 5.63
C SER A 144 -21.23 -23.82 6.58
N ASP A 145 -21.64 -22.61 6.98
CA ASP A 145 -22.81 -22.40 7.84
C ASP A 145 -24.09 -22.93 7.17
N ASN A 146 -24.26 -22.71 5.87
CA ASN A 146 -25.41 -23.21 5.10
C ASN A 146 -25.43 -24.74 5.03
N ILE A 147 -24.28 -25.40 4.82
CA ILE A 147 -24.18 -26.86 4.82
C ILE A 147 -24.57 -27.43 6.18
N GLU A 148 -24.07 -26.81 7.27
CA GLU A 148 -24.36 -27.27 8.62
C GLU A 148 -25.85 -27.13 8.95
N GLN A 149 -26.47 -26.00 8.59
CA GLN A 149 -27.92 -25.82 8.70
C GLN A 149 -28.70 -26.88 7.90
N ALA A 150 -28.29 -27.16 6.65
CA ALA A 150 -28.92 -28.17 5.82
C ALA A 150 -28.82 -29.59 6.42
N LYS A 151 -27.66 -29.94 7.00
CA LYS A 151 -27.49 -31.22 7.71
C LYS A 151 -28.40 -31.33 8.92
N GLN A 152 -28.46 -30.29 9.74
CA GLN A 152 -29.33 -30.26 10.93
C GLN A 152 -30.81 -30.43 10.54
N LEU A 153 -31.24 -29.83 9.43
CA LEU A 153 -32.58 -30.03 8.88
C LEU A 153 -32.80 -31.48 8.45
N LEU A 154 -31.87 -32.06 7.68
CA LEU A 154 -31.98 -33.45 7.22
C LEU A 154 -32.05 -34.44 8.39
N GLU A 155 -31.20 -34.29 9.40
CA GLU A 155 -31.20 -35.15 10.59
C GLU A 155 -32.51 -35.06 11.37
N LYS A 156 -33.09 -33.85 11.47
CA LYS A 156 -34.39 -33.64 12.12
C LYS A 156 -35.53 -34.26 11.30
N CYS A 157 -35.52 -34.11 9.98
CA CYS A 157 -36.50 -34.74 9.10
C CYS A 157 -36.45 -36.26 9.17
N GLN A 158 -35.25 -36.85 9.31
CA GLN A 158 -35.09 -38.30 9.46
C GLN A 158 -35.54 -38.84 10.82
N ARG A 159 -35.56 -38.00 11.86
CA ARG A 159 -35.96 -38.38 13.23
C ARG A 159 -37.44 -38.14 13.54
N SER A 160 -38.12 -37.30 12.77
CA SER A 160 -39.55 -37.03 13.00
C SER A 160 -40.41 -38.15 12.43
N GLU A 161 -41.29 -38.71 13.25
CA GLU A 161 -42.34 -39.65 12.84
C GLU A 161 -43.67 -38.94 12.54
N ASP A 162 -43.74 -37.61 12.73
CA ASP A 162 -44.95 -36.80 12.57
C ASP A 162 -44.92 -35.97 11.27
N VAL A 163 -45.80 -36.36 10.35
CA VAL A 163 -46.00 -35.72 9.04
C VAL A 163 -46.54 -34.29 9.15
N GLY A 164 -47.21 -33.93 10.26
CA GLY A 164 -47.69 -32.58 10.53
C GLY A 164 -46.54 -31.62 10.85
N GLU A 165 -45.64 -32.02 11.74
CA GLU A 165 -44.45 -31.24 12.11
C GLU A 165 -43.54 -30.99 10.91
N LEU A 166 -43.39 -31.97 10.01
CA LEU A 166 -42.59 -31.86 8.79
C LEU A 166 -43.17 -30.83 7.79
N LYS A 167 -44.50 -30.69 7.71
CA LYS A 167 -45.16 -29.72 6.82
C LYS A 167 -45.01 -28.29 7.31
N ASP A 168 -45.18 -28.07 8.61
CA ASP A 168 -45.01 -26.74 9.21
C ASP A 168 -43.56 -26.26 9.08
N TYR A 169 -42.58 -27.18 9.15
CA TYR A 169 -41.17 -26.89 8.96
C TYR A 169 -40.80 -26.52 7.52
N LEU A 170 -41.36 -27.23 6.54
CA LEU A 170 -41.16 -26.94 5.11
C LEU A 170 -41.70 -25.53 4.75
N ALA A 171 -42.87 -25.19 5.27
CA ALA A 171 -43.47 -23.86 5.09
C ALA A 171 -42.63 -22.72 5.69
N GLN A 172 -41.87 -23.00 6.75
CA GLN A 172 -41.04 -21.99 7.44
C GLN A 172 -39.74 -21.65 6.68
N HIS A 173 -39.32 -22.50 5.75
CA HIS A 173 -38.07 -22.35 4.97
C HIS A 173 -38.28 -22.08 3.47
N GLU A 174 -39.53 -22.00 2.99
CA GLU A 174 -39.89 -21.62 1.61
C GLU A 174 -40.10 -20.09 1.41
N GLN A 175 -39.88 -19.26 2.44
CA GLN A 175 -39.90 -17.78 2.35
C GLN A 175 -38.50 -17.19 2.20
#